data_AF-A0A371QJL2-F1
#
_entry.id   AF-A0A371QJL2-F1
#
_cell.length_a   1.000
_cell.length_b   1.000
_cell.length_c   1.000
_cell.angle_alpha   90.00
_cell.angle_beta   90.00
_cell.angle_gamma   90.00
#
_symmetry.space_group_name_H-M   'P 1'
#
loop_
_entity.id
_entity.type
_entity.pdbx_description
1 polymer ?
#
loop_
_entity_poly.entity_id
_entity_poly.type
_entity_poly.pdbx_seq_one_letter_code
_entity_poly.pdbx_strand_id
1 'polypeptide(L)'
;MEIKRYPPTSNRSLRAWSAADEYVLSEINKREVRPERIAILNDRFGYVSCHLSEYHPIIVTDRKSQEKSIRKNFERNGLDPDNCSWLKPLDPISETVDLCIISIPKSMDRFKLYLHQAHQLLSDTGEAIGTFMTRYFTPKMLEISEEYFEEVNQSLARKKSRLLLLKGKQKSPSDTLIEQIPYQFPTGETETLRQYYGVFSSGVIDYATQFLLANLKLRENETKVMDLGTGNGVIARAVQLSNPKTELHLTDDSFLALESAKLNLETEMCHFHWSDTLDHFAEKEFDLVLSNPPFHLGHEINIEVTTRLFGEVKGVLKDDGRFVSVSNNHLNYKTHLEKHFSVVQVIAKNDKFTVYESRGVR
;
A
#
# COMPACT_ATOMS: atom_id res chain seq x y z
N MET A 1 -23.99 -4.35 10.44
CA MET A 1 -23.33 -5.08 9.35
C MET A 1 -22.26 -6.01 9.91
N GLU A 2 -22.04 -7.16 9.31
CA GLU A 2 -20.94 -8.07 9.64
C GLU A 2 -19.70 -7.68 8.82
N ILE A 3 -18.66 -7.11 9.45
CA ILE A 3 -17.44 -6.68 8.76
C ILE A 3 -16.24 -7.46 9.29
N LYS A 4 -15.50 -8.11 8.40
CA LYS A 4 -14.30 -8.91 8.74
C LYS A 4 -13.02 -8.29 8.20
N ARG A 5 -11.91 -8.54 8.90
CA ARG A 5 -10.56 -8.17 8.46
C ARG A 5 -10.11 -9.11 7.34
N TYR A 6 -9.28 -8.58 6.46
CA TYR A 6 -8.53 -9.36 5.48
C TYR A 6 -7.04 -8.94 5.48
N PRO A 7 -6.10 -9.89 5.51
CA PRO A 7 -6.31 -11.30 5.83
C PRO A 7 -6.98 -11.48 7.21
N PRO A 8 -7.69 -12.59 7.45
CA PRO A 8 -8.22 -12.89 8.77
C PRO A 8 -7.07 -12.98 9.78
N THR A 9 -7.33 -12.62 11.02
CA THR A 9 -6.34 -12.67 12.10
C THR A 9 -6.87 -13.50 13.26
N SER A 10 -5.97 -14.24 13.91
CA SER A 10 -6.25 -14.98 15.14
C SER A 10 -6.34 -14.05 16.37
N ASN A 11 -5.83 -12.81 16.27
CA ASN A 11 -5.81 -11.85 17.37
C ASN A 11 -7.18 -11.20 17.56
N ARG A 12 -7.90 -11.64 18.60
CA ARG A 12 -9.26 -11.18 18.96
C ARG A 12 -9.34 -9.71 19.38
N SER A 13 -8.21 -9.05 19.69
CA SER A 13 -8.20 -7.62 20.02
C SER A 13 -8.36 -6.73 18.79
N LEU A 14 -8.12 -7.28 17.59
CA LEU A 14 -8.14 -6.54 16.34
C LEU A 14 -9.52 -6.57 15.71
N ARG A 15 -10.06 -5.39 15.41
CA ARG A 15 -11.35 -5.21 14.73
C ARG A 15 -11.16 -4.73 13.30
N ALA A 16 -12.21 -4.88 12.49
CA ALA A 16 -12.24 -4.38 11.11
C ALA A 16 -12.62 -2.89 11.01
N TRP A 17 -12.92 -2.25 12.14
CA TRP A 17 -13.22 -0.82 12.20
C TRP A 17 -12.79 -0.27 13.55
N SER A 18 -12.82 1.05 13.66
CA SER A 18 -12.47 1.84 14.83
C SER A 18 -13.66 2.67 15.31
N ALA A 19 -13.52 3.28 16.49
CA ALA A 19 -14.52 4.21 17.00
C ALA A 19 -14.67 5.47 16.11
N ALA A 20 -13.64 5.83 15.36
CA ALA A 20 -13.68 6.95 14.42
C ALA A 20 -14.62 6.67 13.24
N ASP A 21 -14.63 5.42 12.76
CA ASP A 21 -15.52 4.97 11.68
C ASP A 21 -16.99 4.96 12.14
N GLU A 22 -17.25 4.54 13.39
CA GLU A 22 -18.59 4.69 13.99
C GLU A 22 -19.00 6.16 14.14
N TYR A 23 -18.04 7.03 14.47
CA TYR A 23 -18.31 8.43 14.73
C TYR A 23 -18.74 9.16 13.46
N VAL A 24 -18.02 8.97 12.34
CA VAL A 24 -18.39 9.63 11.07
C VAL A 24 -19.79 9.21 10.59
N LEU A 25 -20.14 7.93 10.70
CA LEU A 25 -21.49 7.46 10.35
C LEU A 25 -22.56 8.12 11.23
N SER A 26 -22.30 8.25 12.52
CA SER A 26 -23.20 8.92 13.45
C SER A 26 -23.38 10.41 13.14
N GLU A 27 -22.38 11.08 12.56
CA GLU A 27 -22.50 12.49 12.19
C GLU A 27 -23.20 12.65 10.84
N ILE A 28 -22.96 11.77 9.87
CA ILE A 28 -23.69 11.77 8.59
C ILE A 28 -25.18 11.55 8.81
N ASN A 29 -25.55 10.58 9.65
CA ASN A 29 -26.95 10.27 9.96
C ASN A 29 -27.71 11.40 10.69
N LYS A 30 -27.00 12.36 11.29
CA LYS A 30 -27.61 13.51 11.98
C LYS A 30 -27.80 14.72 11.06
N ARG A 31 -27.26 14.70 9.84
CA ARG A 31 -27.38 15.85 8.94
C ARG A 31 -28.82 16.03 8.51
N GLU A 32 -29.28 17.28 8.59
CA GLU A 32 -30.59 17.67 8.04
C GLU A 32 -30.60 17.54 6.52
N VAL A 33 -29.52 17.99 5.87
CA VAL A 33 -29.30 17.84 4.43
C VAL A 33 -28.33 16.69 4.19
N ARG A 34 -28.83 15.62 3.56
CA ARG A 34 -28.01 14.48 3.16
C ARG A 34 -27.18 14.85 1.92
N PRO A 35 -25.91 14.40 1.84
CA PRO A 35 -25.14 14.56 0.60
C PRO A 35 -25.78 13.73 -0.51
N GLU A 36 -25.76 14.21 -1.75
CA GLU A 36 -26.26 13.43 -2.89
C GLU A 36 -25.19 12.45 -3.36
N ARG A 37 -23.94 12.91 -3.37
CA ARG A 37 -22.78 12.14 -3.84
C ARG A 37 -21.66 12.14 -2.81
N ILE A 38 -21.10 10.96 -2.56
CA ILE A 38 -20.00 10.81 -1.60
C ILE A 38 -18.82 10.06 -2.21
N ALA A 39 -17.62 10.39 -1.73
CA ALA A 39 -16.42 9.59 -1.93
C ALA A 39 -15.85 9.12 -0.60
N ILE A 40 -15.30 7.91 -0.57
CA ILE A 40 -14.72 7.27 0.61
C ILE A 40 -13.29 6.87 0.27
N LEU A 41 -12.34 7.45 1.00
CA LEU A 41 -10.91 7.27 0.78
C LEU A 41 -10.32 6.53 1.98
N ASN A 42 -9.49 5.52 1.68
CA ASN A 42 -8.71 4.77 2.68
C ASN A 42 -9.55 3.97 3.71
N ASP A 43 -10.80 3.60 3.38
CA ASP A 43 -11.58 2.68 4.21
C ASP A 43 -10.95 1.29 4.18
N ARG A 44 -10.28 0.91 5.28
CA ARG A 44 -9.37 -0.23 5.30
C ARG A 44 -10.03 -1.58 5.02
N PHE A 45 -11.26 -1.76 5.46
CA PHE A 45 -11.96 -3.04 5.37
C PHE A 45 -13.40 -2.90 4.87
N GLY A 46 -13.86 -1.69 4.56
CA GLY A 46 -15.19 -1.45 3.98
C GLY A 46 -16.25 -1.15 5.02
N TYR A 47 -15.88 -0.78 6.25
CA TYR A 47 -16.88 -0.52 7.28
C TYR A 47 -17.73 0.70 6.93
N VAL A 48 -17.11 1.81 6.56
CA VAL A 48 -17.83 3.03 6.16
C VAL A 48 -18.54 2.80 4.82
N SER A 49 -17.84 2.17 3.88
CA SER A 49 -18.32 1.89 2.53
C SER A 49 -19.57 1.00 2.53
N CYS A 50 -19.61 -0.07 3.33
CA CYS A 50 -20.80 -0.92 3.44
C CYS A 50 -21.98 -0.14 4.04
N HIS A 51 -21.75 0.62 5.12
CA HIS A 51 -22.83 1.35 5.81
C HIS A 51 -23.40 2.51 4.99
N LEU A 52 -22.63 3.05 4.05
CA LEU A 52 -23.06 4.12 3.15
C LEU A 52 -23.29 3.63 1.71
N SER A 53 -23.50 2.32 1.52
CA SER A 53 -23.72 1.72 0.20
C SER A 53 -24.95 2.27 -0.53
N GLU A 54 -25.96 2.77 0.20
CA GLU A 54 -27.15 3.42 -0.38
C GLU A 54 -26.83 4.68 -1.20
N TYR A 55 -25.67 5.30 -0.95
CA TYR A 55 -25.20 6.48 -1.69
C TYR A 55 -24.44 6.12 -2.97
N HIS A 56 -24.24 4.82 -3.27
CA HIS A 56 -23.44 4.36 -4.41
C HIS A 56 -22.06 5.07 -4.47
N PRO A 57 -21.28 5.02 -3.37
CA PRO A 57 -20.11 5.86 -3.18
C PRO A 57 -19.04 5.64 -4.26
N ILE A 58 -18.26 6.69 -4.50
CA ILE A 58 -16.92 6.53 -5.09
C ILE A 58 -16.00 5.98 -4.00
N ILE A 59 -15.47 4.76 -4.17
CA ILE A 59 -14.54 4.13 -3.24
C ILE A 59 -13.14 4.19 -3.83
N VAL A 60 -12.23 4.83 -3.10
CA VAL A 60 -10.83 4.97 -3.51
C VAL A 60 -9.93 4.00 -2.76
N THR A 61 -9.28 3.09 -3.49
CA THR A 61 -8.37 2.09 -2.92
C THR A 61 -6.99 2.12 -3.58
N ASP A 62 -5.96 2.32 -2.77
CA ASP A 62 -4.56 2.15 -3.19
C ASP A 62 -4.17 0.66 -3.19
N ARG A 63 -4.70 -0.12 -2.24
CA ARG A 63 -4.27 -1.50 -2.04
C ARG A 63 -5.22 -2.50 -2.68
N LYS A 64 -4.68 -3.53 -3.34
CA LYS A 64 -5.51 -4.60 -3.92
C LYS A 64 -6.16 -5.43 -2.83
N SER A 65 -5.44 -5.68 -1.73
CA SER A 65 -5.93 -6.35 -0.52
C SER A 65 -7.07 -5.57 0.15
N GLN A 66 -7.04 -4.23 0.09
CA GLN A 66 -8.10 -3.35 0.57
C GLN A 66 -9.33 -3.50 -0.32
N GLU A 67 -9.21 -3.37 -1.65
CA GLU A 67 -10.31 -3.57 -2.59
C GLU A 67 -10.99 -4.93 -2.37
N LYS A 68 -10.20 -5.99 -2.34
CA LYS A 68 -10.64 -7.37 -2.07
C LYS A 68 -11.36 -7.50 -0.74
N SER A 69 -10.88 -6.82 0.31
CA SER A 69 -11.53 -6.84 1.62
C SER A 69 -12.89 -6.16 1.60
N ILE A 70 -12.99 -5.00 0.95
CA ILE A 70 -14.25 -4.24 0.89
C ILE A 70 -15.28 -5.05 0.10
N ARG A 71 -14.92 -5.56 -1.09
CA ARG A 71 -15.82 -6.39 -1.92
C ARG A 71 -16.36 -7.61 -1.17
N LYS A 72 -15.49 -8.36 -0.47
CA LYS A 72 -15.91 -9.49 0.37
C LYS A 72 -16.85 -9.09 1.51
N ASN A 73 -16.71 -7.88 2.06
CA ASN A 73 -17.61 -7.40 3.10
C ASN A 73 -18.93 -6.86 2.52
N PHE A 74 -18.95 -6.33 1.30
CA PHE A 74 -20.19 -6.04 0.58
C PHE A 74 -21.00 -7.32 0.38
N GLU A 75 -20.40 -8.32 -0.27
CA GLU A 75 -21.04 -9.63 -0.53
C GLU A 75 -21.58 -10.28 0.75
N ARG A 76 -20.80 -10.24 1.84
CA ARG A 76 -21.18 -10.77 3.16
C ARG A 76 -22.44 -10.13 3.73
N ASN A 77 -22.70 -8.87 3.40
CA ASN A 77 -23.88 -8.13 3.85
C ASN A 77 -25.00 -8.09 2.80
N GLY A 78 -24.91 -8.90 1.73
CA GLY A 78 -25.89 -8.92 0.64
C GLY A 78 -25.91 -7.63 -0.17
N LEU A 79 -24.80 -6.88 -0.18
CA LEU A 79 -24.63 -5.66 -0.96
C LEU A 79 -23.88 -6.00 -2.25
N ASP A 80 -24.27 -5.36 -3.33
CA ASP A 80 -23.56 -5.47 -4.61
C ASP A 80 -22.45 -4.40 -4.68
N PRO A 81 -21.16 -4.80 -4.68
CA PRO A 81 -20.05 -3.86 -4.79
C PRO A 81 -20.00 -3.13 -6.14
N ASP A 82 -20.65 -3.64 -7.18
CA ASP A 82 -20.62 -3.06 -8.53
C ASP A 82 -21.63 -1.92 -8.70
N ASN A 83 -22.49 -1.70 -7.70
CA ASN A 83 -23.28 -0.47 -7.59
C ASN A 83 -22.44 0.75 -7.13
N CYS A 84 -21.18 0.54 -6.73
CA CYS A 84 -20.25 1.60 -6.35
C CYS A 84 -19.26 1.89 -7.49
N SER A 85 -18.73 3.12 -7.53
CA SER A 85 -17.63 3.47 -8.43
C SER A 85 -16.28 3.21 -7.76
N TRP A 86 -15.38 2.48 -8.40
CA TRP A 86 -14.08 2.12 -7.85
C TRP A 86 -12.96 2.90 -8.54
N LEU A 87 -12.22 3.69 -7.78
CA LEU A 87 -11.07 4.46 -8.28
C LEU A 87 -9.79 4.05 -7.56
N LYS A 88 -8.69 4.10 -8.30
CA LYS A 88 -7.33 4.03 -7.76
C LYS A 88 -6.84 5.47 -7.52
N PRO A 89 -5.86 5.67 -6.63
CA PRO A 89 -5.09 6.90 -6.62
C PRO A 89 -4.61 7.20 -8.05
N LEU A 90 -4.69 8.43 -8.54
CA LEU A 90 -4.30 8.85 -9.90
C LEU A 90 -5.27 8.50 -11.05
N ASP A 91 -6.33 7.71 -10.83
CA ASP A 91 -7.36 7.56 -11.87
C ASP A 91 -8.00 8.93 -12.19
N PRO A 92 -8.33 9.21 -13.46
CA PRO A 92 -8.93 10.48 -13.84
C PRO A 92 -10.29 10.68 -13.18
N ILE A 93 -10.57 11.92 -12.78
CA ILE A 93 -11.82 12.29 -12.12
C ILE A 93 -12.81 12.76 -13.18
N SER A 94 -13.88 11.99 -13.37
CA SER A 94 -14.96 12.32 -14.32
C SER A 94 -16.10 13.11 -13.70
N GLU A 95 -16.26 13.04 -12.37
CA GLU A 95 -17.39 13.61 -11.66
C GLU A 95 -16.99 14.08 -10.26
N THR A 96 -17.68 15.11 -9.77
CA THR A 96 -17.44 15.67 -8.43
C THR A 96 -18.41 15.11 -7.38
N VAL A 97 -18.07 15.27 -6.11
CA VAL A 97 -18.89 14.83 -4.95
C VAL A 97 -19.11 15.97 -3.96
N ASP A 98 -20.14 15.84 -3.12
CA ASP A 98 -20.48 16.82 -2.08
C ASP A 98 -19.71 16.55 -0.78
N LEU A 99 -19.37 15.29 -0.54
CA LEU A 99 -18.72 14.85 0.69
C LEU A 99 -17.62 13.81 0.41
N CYS A 100 -16.41 14.10 0.88
CA CYS A 100 -15.31 13.15 0.93
C CYS A 100 -15.08 12.68 2.37
N ILE A 101 -15.02 11.37 2.61
CA ILE A 101 -14.67 10.78 3.91
C ILE A 101 -13.28 10.16 3.79
N ILE A 102 -12.35 10.59 4.63
CA ILE A 102 -10.96 10.13 4.62
C ILE A 102 -10.66 9.43 5.94
N SER A 103 -10.46 8.12 5.94
CA SER A 103 -9.88 7.46 7.10
C SER A 103 -8.40 7.84 7.18
N ILE A 104 -8.01 8.73 8.10
CA ILE A 104 -6.68 9.35 8.07
C ILE A 104 -5.60 8.27 8.31
N PRO A 105 -4.63 8.10 7.36
CA PRO A 105 -3.57 7.12 7.50
C PRO A 105 -2.53 7.53 8.56
N LYS A 106 -1.70 6.58 8.98
CA LYS A 106 -0.58 6.84 9.90
C LYS A 106 0.50 7.75 9.28
N SER A 107 0.76 7.60 7.98
CA SER A 107 1.75 8.41 7.26
C SER A 107 1.14 9.75 6.86
N MET A 108 1.85 10.85 7.13
CA MET A 108 1.41 12.19 6.74
C MET A 108 1.54 12.44 5.24
N ASP A 109 2.50 11.82 4.56
CA ASP A 109 2.60 11.91 3.09
C ASP A 109 1.40 11.24 2.44
N ARG A 110 1.00 10.07 2.96
CA ARG A 110 -0.22 9.38 2.52
C ARG A 110 -1.49 10.17 2.87
N PHE A 111 -1.50 10.86 4.00
CA PHE A 111 -2.62 11.76 4.33
C PHE A 111 -2.69 12.92 3.35
N LYS A 112 -1.56 13.58 3.04
CA LYS A 112 -1.48 14.65 2.04
C LYS A 112 -1.93 14.19 0.66
N LEU A 113 -1.56 12.96 0.25
CA LEU A 113 -2.05 12.37 -1.00
C LEU A 113 -3.56 12.21 -1.02
N TYR A 114 -4.16 11.58 -0.01
CA TYR A 114 -5.61 11.40 0.02
C TYR A 114 -6.35 12.72 0.16
N LEU A 115 -5.76 13.70 0.85
CA LEU A 115 -6.36 15.02 0.96
C LEU A 115 -6.34 15.75 -0.38
N HIS A 116 -5.24 15.67 -1.14
CA HIS A 116 -5.17 16.20 -2.49
C HIS A 116 -6.19 15.51 -3.41
N GLN A 117 -6.33 14.19 -3.32
CA GLN A 117 -7.33 13.46 -4.12
C GLN A 117 -8.76 13.83 -3.74
N ALA A 118 -9.06 13.92 -2.44
CA ALA A 118 -10.36 14.38 -1.95
C ALA A 118 -10.65 15.80 -2.43
N HIS A 119 -9.66 16.69 -2.39
CA HIS A 119 -9.76 18.06 -2.91
C HIS A 119 -10.13 18.06 -4.40
N GLN A 120 -9.49 17.23 -5.23
CA GLN A 120 -9.81 17.14 -6.65
C GLN A 120 -11.21 16.56 -6.90
N LEU A 121 -11.67 15.60 -6.08
CA LEU A 121 -13.01 14.99 -6.19
C LEU A 121 -14.13 15.93 -5.74
N LEU A 122 -13.87 16.84 -4.82
CA LEU A 122 -14.92 17.71 -4.27
C LEU A 122 -15.37 18.77 -5.27
N SER A 123 -16.68 19.02 -5.30
CA SER A 123 -17.24 20.25 -5.87
C SER A 123 -16.74 21.48 -5.09
N ASP A 124 -16.90 22.68 -5.64
CA ASP A 124 -16.40 23.91 -5.01
C ASP A 124 -17.05 24.19 -3.64
N THR A 125 -18.28 23.71 -3.44
CA THR A 125 -19.02 23.80 -2.17
C THR A 125 -18.95 22.52 -1.34
N GLY A 126 -18.24 21.50 -1.84
CA GLY A 126 -18.09 20.21 -1.18
C GLY A 126 -17.22 20.30 0.07
N GLU A 127 -17.35 19.31 0.94
CA GLU A 127 -16.62 19.25 2.20
C GLU A 127 -15.95 17.88 2.41
N ALA A 128 -14.90 17.86 3.25
CA ALA A 128 -14.23 16.62 3.64
C ALA A 128 -14.32 16.37 5.15
N ILE A 129 -14.41 15.10 5.52
CA ILE A 129 -14.33 14.63 6.90
C ILE A 129 -13.19 13.62 7.02
N GLY A 130 -12.14 13.99 7.76
CA GLY A 130 -11.08 13.08 8.18
C GLY A 130 -11.44 12.34 9.46
N THR A 131 -11.29 11.02 9.51
CA THR A 131 -11.54 10.21 10.72
C THR A 131 -10.22 9.75 11.35
N PHE A 132 -10.08 9.90 12.67
CA PHE A 132 -8.88 9.40 13.37
C PHE A 132 -9.15 9.07 14.85
N MET A 133 -8.34 8.15 15.39
CA MET A 133 -8.26 7.93 16.84
C MET A 133 -7.38 9.02 17.46
N THR A 134 -7.77 9.57 18.62
CA THR A 134 -7.11 10.74 19.24
C THR A 134 -5.61 10.53 19.49
N ARG A 135 -5.20 9.31 19.80
CA ARG A 135 -3.78 8.95 20.01
C ARG A 135 -2.88 9.09 18.77
N TYR A 136 -3.48 9.23 17.58
CA TYR A 136 -2.75 9.40 16.32
C TYR A 136 -2.73 10.84 15.83
N PHE A 137 -3.37 11.76 16.55
CA PHE A 137 -3.34 13.17 16.20
C PHE A 137 -1.92 13.71 16.18
N THR A 138 -1.63 14.52 15.17
CA THR A 138 -0.43 15.36 15.11
C THR A 138 -0.83 16.76 14.65
N PRO A 139 -0.15 17.83 15.09
CA PRO A 139 -0.39 19.18 14.57
C PRO A 139 -0.26 19.26 13.04
N LYS A 140 0.60 18.39 12.46
CA LYS A 140 0.81 18.32 11.02
C LYS A 140 -0.45 17.98 10.22
N MET A 141 -1.43 17.26 10.82
CA MET A 141 -2.72 17.02 10.17
C MET A 141 -3.47 18.32 9.89
N LEU A 142 -3.41 19.29 10.82
CA LEU A 142 -4.04 20.59 10.66
C LEU A 142 -3.29 21.42 9.63
N GLU A 143 -1.97 21.51 9.76
CA GLU A 143 -1.11 22.25 8.82
C GLU A 143 -1.31 21.78 7.36
N ILE A 144 -1.30 20.46 7.13
CA ILE A 144 -1.56 19.90 5.79
C ILE A 144 -2.97 20.27 5.32
N SER A 145 -3.96 20.28 6.22
CA SER A 145 -5.34 20.56 5.83
C SER A 145 -5.60 22.02 5.49
N GLU A 146 -4.93 22.92 6.21
CA GLU A 146 -4.95 24.37 5.97
C GLU A 146 -4.31 24.75 4.62
N GLU A 147 -3.51 23.85 4.00
CA GLU A 147 -3.04 24.03 2.63
C GLU A 147 -4.15 23.82 1.57
N TYR A 148 -5.26 23.13 1.90
CA TYR A 148 -6.34 22.77 0.94
C TYR A 148 -7.72 23.35 1.28
N PHE A 149 -7.94 23.79 2.52
CA PHE A 149 -9.24 24.25 3.02
C PHE A 149 -9.10 25.47 3.92
N GLU A 150 -10.03 26.43 3.78
CA GLU A 150 -10.09 27.65 4.59
C GLU A 150 -10.55 27.36 6.02
N GLU A 151 -11.51 26.46 6.18
CA GLU A 151 -12.08 26.09 7.48
C GLU A 151 -11.61 24.69 7.88
N VAL A 152 -10.71 24.63 8.87
CA VAL A 152 -10.16 23.38 9.42
C VAL A 152 -10.52 23.26 10.89
N ASN A 153 -11.50 22.41 11.21
CA ASN A 153 -12.02 22.27 12.57
C ASN A 153 -11.93 20.83 13.08
N GLN A 154 -11.76 20.66 14.40
CA GLN A 154 -11.86 19.34 15.03
C GLN A 154 -13.18 19.19 15.77
N SER A 155 -13.78 18.00 15.68
CA SER A 155 -14.92 17.65 16.52
C SER A 155 -14.51 17.49 18.00
N LEU A 156 -15.49 17.48 18.89
CA LEU A 156 -15.31 16.96 20.24
C LEU A 156 -14.84 15.50 20.19
N ALA A 157 -14.09 15.08 21.21
CA ALA A 157 -13.65 13.69 21.30
C ALA A 157 -14.81 12.77 21.70
N ARG A 158 -14.97 11.64 21.01
CA ARG A 158 -15.95 10.60 21.33
C ARG A 158 -15.27 9.23 21.28
N LYS A 159 -15.38 8.42 22.34
CA LYS A 159 -14.76 7.07 22.41
C LYS A 159 -13.28 7.04 21.96
N LYS A 160 -12.48 8.04 22.36
CA LYS A 160 -11.07 8.20 21.93
C LYS A 160 -10.88 8.39 20.42
N SER A 161 -11.88 8.92 19.74
CA SER A 161 -11.85 9.30 18.32
C SER A 161 -12.28 10.75 18.14
N ARG A 162 -11.89 11.34 17.01
CA ARG A 162 -12.26 12.68 16.57
C ARG A 162 -12.46 12.69 15.06
N LEU A 163 -13.16 13.70 14.59
CA LEU A 163 -13.30 14.04 13.19
C LEU A 163 -12.56 15.35 12.91
N LEU A 164 -11.93 15.42 11.74
CA LEU A 164 -11.41 16.62 11.14
C LEU A 164 -12.42 17.09 10.10
N LEU A 165 -12.97 18.29 10.26
CA LEU A 165 -14.04 18.85 9.44
C LEU A 165 -13.44 19.95 8.56
N LEU A 166 -13.57 19.78 7.24
CA LEU A 166 -12.86 20.59 6.25
C LEU A 166 -13.85 21.22 5.26
N LYS A 167 -13.86 22.54 5.18
CA LYS A 167 -14.75 23.34 4.30
C LYS A 167 -14.01 24.50 3.66
N GLY A 168 -14.63 25.09 2.63
CA GLY A 168 -14.05 26.21 1.89
C GLY A 168 -12.84 25.74 1.07
N LYS A 169 -13.12 25.01 -0.01
CA LYS A 169 -12.07 24.49 -0.91
C LYS A 169 -11.26 25.66 -1.48
N GLN A 170 -9.96 25.68 -1.25
CA GLN A 170 -9.07 26.72 -1.78
C GLN A 170 -8.21 26.20 -2.94
N LYS A 171 -7.39 27.04 -3.56
CA LYS A 171 -6.51 26.60 -4.65
C LYS A 171 -5.49 25.57 -4.13
N SER A 172 -5.38 24.41 -4.81
CA SER A 172 -4.41 23.37 -4.45
C SER A 172 -2.96 23.92 -4.47
N PRO A 173 -2.11 23.57 -3.50
CA PRO A 173 -0.72 24.03 -3.43
C PRO A 173 0.20 23.37 -4.47
N SER A 174 -0.21 22.25 -5.07
CA SER A 174 0.58 21.50 -6.05
C SER A 174 -0.31 20.69 -6.99
N ASP A 175 0.18 20.45 -8.21
CA ASP A 175 -0.47 19.63 -9.23
C ASP A 175 -0.04 18.15 -9.16
N THR A 176 1.12 17.84 -8.55
CA THR A 176 1.63 16.46 -8.43
C THR A 176 2.43 16.25 -7.15
N LEU A 177 2.16 15.15 -6.44
CA LEU A 177 2.84 14.76 -5.21
C LEU A 177 3.85 13.63 -5.49
N ILE A 178 5.00 14.01 -6.06
CA ILE A 178 6.12 13.12 -6.37
C ILE A 178 7.36 13.56 -5.57
N GLU A 179 8.01 12.60 -4.91
CA GLU A 179 9.31 12.74 -4.27
C GLU A 179 10.43 12.39 -5.26
N GLN A 180 11.59 13.01 -5.08
CA GLN A 180 12.82 12.70 -5.81
C GLN A 180 13.89 12.23 -4.82
N ILE A 181 14.49 11.08 -5.10
CA ILE A 181 15.42 10.38 -4.22
C ILE A 181 16.71 10.11 -5.01
N PRO A 182 17.77 10.92 -4.80
CA PRO A 182 19.08 10.63 -5.35
C PRO A 182 19.61 9.31 -4.78
N TYR A 183 20.06 8.41 -5.65
CA TYR A 183 20.58 7.11 -5.25
C TYR A 183 21.74 6.68 -6.14
N GLN A 184 22.81 6.16 -5.51
CA GLN A 184 23.92 5.52 -6.22
C GLN A 184 23.79 4.01 -6.07
N PHE A 185 23.67 3.30 -7.18
CA PHE A 185 23.60 1.85 -7.23
C PHE A 185 24.97 1.23 -6.92
N PRO A 186 25.01 -0.03 -6.43
CA PRO A 186 26.27 -0.74 -6.18
C PRO A 186 27.17 -0.91 -7.41
N THR A 187 26.58 -0.86 -8.61
CA THR A 187 27.26 -0.90 -9.91
C THR A 187 27.96 0.41 -10.27
N GLY A 188 27.68 1.50 -9.55
CA GLY A 188 28.34 2.81 -9.64
C GLY A 188 27.48 3.92 -10.25
N GLU A 189 26.41 3.55 -10.97
CA GLU A 189 25.45 4.46 -11.59
C GLU A 189 24.72 5.29 -10.54
N THR A 190 24.47 6.55 -10.85
CA THR A 190 23.74 7.48 -9.99
C THR A 190 22.49 7.94 -10.73
N GLU A 191 21.34 7.78 -10.09
CA GLU A 191 20.04 8.17 -10.65
C GLU A 191 19.23 8.95 -9.61
N THR A 192 18.27 9.74 -10.09
CA THR A 192 17.25 10.36 -9.24
C THR A 192 15.97 9.55 -9.38
N LEU A 193 15.75 8.64 -8.44
CA LEU A 193 14.54 7.83 -8.40
C LEU A 193 13.34 8.70 -7.99
N ARG A 194 12.17 8.35 -8.51
CA ARG A 194 10.92 9.09 -8.27
C ARG A 194 9.89 8.18 -7.64
N GLN A 195 9.08 8.73 -6.74
CA GLN A 195 7.94 7.99 -6.18
C GLN A 195 6.79 8.91 -5.80
N TYR A 196 5.57 8.42 -5.91
CA TYR A 196 4.41 9.10 -5.37
C TYR A 196 4.42 9.09 -3.84
N TYR A 197 3.77 10.08 -3.24
CA TYR A 197 3.63 10.16 -1.78
C TYR A 197 2.88 8.92 -1.26
N GLY A 198 3.27 8.43 -0.08
CA GLY A 198 2.64 7.27 0.55
C GLY A 198 3.18 5.90 0.10
N VAL A 199 4.15 5.86 -0.82
CA VAL A 199 4.99 4.68 -1.10
C VAL A 199 5.97 4.45 0.06
N PHE A 200 6.42 3.21 0.23
CA PHE A 200 7.32 2.82 1.32
C PHE A 200 8.66 3.56 1.25
N SER A 201 9.17 3.97 2.42
CA SER A 201 10.42 4.73 2.60
C SER A 201 10.42 6.09 1.88
N SER A 202 9.86 7.12 2.53
CA SER A 202 9.87 8.50 2.02
C SER A 202 11.28 9.10 2.07
N GLY A 203 11.67 9.79 1.00
CA GLY A 203 12.89 10.59 0.90
C GLY A 203 14.23 9.84 0.83
N VAL A 204 14.28 8.53 1.11
CA VAL A 204 15.51 7.73 1.05
C VAL A 204 15.19 6.28 0.67
N ILE A 205 16.08 5.61 -0.05
CA ILE A 205 15.98 4.16 -0.28
C ILE A 205 16.19 3.42 1.05
N ASP A 206 15.31 2.48 1.36
CA ASP A 206 15.36 1.72 2.62
C ASP A 206 16.70 1.01 2.83
N TYR A 207 17.24 1.07 4.05
CA TYR A 207 18.56 0.52 4.35
C TYR A 207 18.64 -1.00 4.21
N ALA A 208 17.54 -1.74 4.43
CA ALA A 208 17.52 -3.18 4.18
C ALA A 208 17.58 -3.45 2.68
N THR A 209 16.84 -2.69 1.87
CA THR A 209 16.94 -2.73 0.40
C THR A 209 18.36 -2.40 -0.08
N GLN A 210 19.00 -1.36 0.44
CA GLN A 210 20.40 -1.05 0.11
C GLN A 210 21.34 -2.21 0.46
N PHE A 211 21.14 -2.85 1.62
CA PHE A 211 21.95 -3.99 2.04
C PHE A 211 21.71 -5.23 1.17
N LEU A 212 20.47 -5.47 0.72
CA LEU A 212 20.15 -6.49 -0.27
C LEU A 212 20.92 -6.24 -1.57
N LEU A 213 20.81 -5.03 -2.13
CA LEU A 213 21.43 -4.67 -3.41
C LEU A 213 22.96 -4.77 -3.36
N ALA A 214 23.59 -4.35 -2.27
CA ALA A 214 25.04 -4.46 -2.09
C ALA A 214 25.56 -5.92 -2.05
N ASN A 215 24.69 -6.89 -1.76
CA ASN A 215 25.06 -8.31 -1.63
C ASN A 215 24.38 -9.20 -2.68
N LEU A 216 23.59 -8.61 -3.59
CA LEU A 216 22.93 -9.34 -4.66
C LEU A 216 23.93 -9.65 -5.77
N LYS A 217 24.00 -10.91 -6.16
CA LYS A 217 24.81 -11.37 -7.31
C LYS A 217 23.89 -12.13 -8.26
N LEU A 218 23.57 -11.52 -9.39
CA LEU A 218 22.78 -12.16 -10.43
C LEU A 218 23.58 -13.27 -11.13
N ARG A 219 22.87 -14.32 -11.55
CA ARG A 219 23.40 -15.45 -12.32
C ARG A 219 22.94 -15.30 -13.77
N GLU A 220 23.74 -15.77 -14.72
CA GLU A 220 23.44 -15.63 -16.16
C GLU A 220 22.14 -16.31 -16.58
N ASN A 221 21.73 -17.38 -15.88
CA ASN A 221 20.49 -18.09 -16.14
C ASN A 221 19.25 -17.45 -15.50
N GLU A 222 19.39 -16.35 -14.77
CA GLU A 222 18.26 -15.63 -14.15
C GLU A 222 17.66 -14.63 -15.14
N THR A 223 16.97 -15.15 -16.15
CA THR A 223 16.42 -14.35 -17.26
C THR A 223 15.00 -13.85 -17.01
N LYS A 224 14.24 -14.51 -16.12
CA LYS A 224 12.89 -14.13 -15.72
C LYS A 224 12.82 -13.93 -14.20
N VAL A 225 12.72 -12.67 -13.78
CA VAL A 225 12.92 -12.24 -12.38
C VAL A 225 11.68 -11.53 -11.86
N MET A 226 11.27 -11.88 -10.65
CA MET A 226 10.20 -11.18 -9.94
C MET A 226 10.77 -10.27 -8.85
N ASP A 227 10.29 -9.02 -8.81
CA ASP A 227 10.45 -8.10 -7.68
C ASP A 227 9.13 -8.05 -6.89
N LEU A 228 9.13 -8.69 -5.72
CA LEU A 228 7.96 -8.95 -4.90
C LEU A 228 7.83 -7.93 -3.76
N GLY A 229 6.78 -7.12 -3.84
CA GLY A 229 6.67 -5.91 -3.01
C GLY A 229 7.63 -4.83 -3.53
N THR A 230 7.53 -4.54 -4.83
CA THR A 230 8.52 -3.76 -5.57
C THR A 230 8.73 -2.33 -5.04
N GLY A 231 7.75 -1.76 -4.33
CA GLY A 231 7.83 -0.37 -3.90
C GLY A 231 8.04 0.56 -5.09
N ASN A 232 9.04 1.44 -5.03
CA ASN A 232 9.37 2.35 -6.15
C ASN A 232 10.18 1.69 -7.28
N GLY A 233 10.37 0.37 -7.27
CA GLY A 233 11.08 -0.36 -8.34
C GLY A 233 12.60 -0.36 -8.23
N VAL A 234 13.21 0.13 -7.14
CA VAL A 234 14.68 0.20 -7.02
C VAL A 234 15.37 -1.16 -7.12
N ILE A 235 14.74 -2.24 -6.66
CA ILE A 235 15.30 -3.60 -6.77
C ILE A 235 15.28 -4.03 -8.25
N ALA A 236 14.13 -3.94 -8.91
CA ALA A 236 14.00 -4.23 -10.33
C ALA A 236 14.93 -3.35 -11.20
N ARG A 237 15.11 -2.06 -10.86
CA ARG A 237 16.04 -1.17 -11.58
C ARG A 237 17.48 -1.63 -11.45
N ALA A 238 17.92 -2.07 -10.27
CA ALA A 238 19.25 -2.64 -10.09
C ALA A 238 19.47 -3.90 -10.94
N VAL A 239 18.44 -4.75 -11.07
CA VAL A 239 18.47 -5.91 -11.96
C VAL A 239 18.59 -5.48 -13.42
N GLN A 240 17.78 -4.51 -13.86
CA GLN A 240 17.81 -3.97 -15.22
C GLN A 240 19.16 -3.36 -15.59
N LEU A 241 19.79 -2.60 -14.68
CA LEU A 241 21.13 -2.05 -14.88
C LEU A 241 22.20 -3.14 -15.02
N SER A 242 22.07 -4.23 -14.25
CA SER A 242 23.02 -5.35 -14.27
C SER A 242 22.83 -6.26 -15.49
N ASN A 243 21.58 -6.48 -15.91
CA ASN A 243 21.24 -7.28 -17.08
C ASN A 243 19.98 -6.73 -17.78
N PRO A 244 20.14 -5.88 -18.82
CA PRO A 244 19.03 -5.27 -19.54
C PRO A 244 18.11 -6.23 -20.29
N LYS A 245 18.53 -7.50 -20.49
CA LYS A 245 17.74 -8.52 -21.19
C LYS A 245 16.80 -9.31 -20.27
N THR A 246 16.78 -8.97 -18.98
CA THR A 246 15.94 -9.65 -18.00
C THR A 246 14.46 -9.29 -18.21
N GLU A 247 13.60 -10.31 -18.31
CA GLU A 247 12.15 -10.16 -18.20
C GLU A 247 11.79 -9.93 -16.72
N LEU A 248 11.30 -8.74 -16.39
CA LEU A 248 11.02 -8.30 -15.03
C LEU A 248 9.52 -8.34 -14.75
N HIS A 249 9.15 -8.99 -13.65
CA HIS A 249 7.78 -8.98 -13.11
C HIS A 249 7.78 -8.23 -11.79
N LEU A 250 7.12 -7.09 -11.76
CA LEU A 250 7.01 -6.25 -10.58
C LEU A 250 5.61 -6.42 -10.01
N THR A 251 5.51 -6.89 -8.77
CA THR A 251 4.22 -7.08 -8.11
C THR A 251 4.19 -6.31 -6.79
N ASP A 252 3.09 -5.63 -6.53
CA ASP A 252 2.86 -4.92 -5.28
C ASP A 252 1.37 -4.86 -4.96
N ASP A 253 1.06 -4.85 -3.66
CA ASP A 253 -0.29 -4.62 -3.17
C ASP A 253 -0.69 -3.16 -3.39
N SER A 254 0.26 -2.22 -3.40
CA SER A 254 0.02 -0.78 -3.63
C SER A 254 0.07 -0.42 -5.11
N PHE A 255 -1.00 0.22 -5.58
CA PHE A 255 -1.06 0.79 -6.91
C PHE A 255 0.00 1.89 -7.09
N LEU A 256 0.14 2.77 -6.09
CA LEU A 256 1.11 3.87 -6.12
C LEU A 256 2.56 3.37 -6.19
N ALA A 257 2.86 2.23 -5.59
CA ALA A 257 4.18 1.59 -5.71
C ALA A 257 4.46 1.23 -7.17
N LEU A 258 3.54 0.52 -7.83
CA LEU A 258 3.70 0.15 -9.24
C LEU A 258 3.80 1.35 -10.17
N GLU A 259 2.98 2.39 -9.96
CA GLU A 259 3.09 3.63 -10.73
C GLU A 259 4.43 4.34 -10.46
N SER A 260 4.96 4.26 -9.25
CA SER A 260 6.31 4.78 -8.94
C SER A 260 7.42 3.96 -9.61
N ALA A 261 7.30 2.63 -9.65
CA ALA A 261 8.22 1.77 -10.37
C ALA A 261 8.25 2.09 -11.87
N LYS A 262 7.09 2.34 -12.49
CA LYS A 262 7.02 2.79 -13.90
C LYS A 262 7.78 4.10 -14.16
N LEU A 263 7.91 4.98 -13.18
CA LEU A 263 8.69 6.22 -13.31
C LEU A 263 10.21 5.99 -13.33
N ASN A 264 10.68 4.81 -12.89
CA ASN A 264 12.10 4.51 -12.65
C ASN A 264 12.66 3.40 -13.54
N LEU A 265 11.83 2.71 -14.32
CA LEU A 265 12.25 1.59 -15.17
C LEU A 265 12.03 1.88 -16.66
N GLU A 266 12.88 1.29 -17.49
CA GLU A 266 12.57 1.10 -18.91
C GLU A 266 11.54 -0.03 -19.04
N THR A 267 10.37 0.27 -19.59
CA THR A 267 9.18 -0.59 -19.40
C THR A 267 9.02 -1.73 -20.41
N GLU A 268 9.83 -1.78 -21.47
CA GLU A 268 9.68 -2.75 -22.58
C GLU A 268 9.69 -4.22 -22.12
N MET A 269 10.56 -4.56 -21.17
CA MET A 269 10.69 -5.92 -20.60
C MET A 269 10.08 -6.03 -19.20
N CYS A 270 9.22 -5.08 -18.79
CA CYS A 270 8.65 -5.02 -17.46
C CYS A 270 7.14 -5.29 -17.48
N HIS A 271 6.71 -6.21 -16.62
CA HIS A 271 5.31 -6.54 -16.40
C HIS A 271 4.89 -6.11 -14.98
N PHE A 272 3.87 -5.27 -14.86
CA PHE A 272 3.42 -4.67 -13.59
C PHE A 272 2.11 -5.31 -13.13
N HIS A 273 2.09 -5.84 -11.91
CA HIS A 273 0.98 -6.64 -11.38
C HIS A 273 0.46 -6.05 -10.06
N TRP A 274 -0.72 -5.41 -10.11
CA TRP A 274 -1.38 -4.90 -8.90
C TRP A 274 -2.14 -6.03 -8.20
N SER A 275 -1.45 -6.68 -7.25
CA SER A 275 -1.90 -7.92 -6.63
C SER A 275 -1.47 -8.06 -5.18
N ASP A 276 -2.35 -8.66 -4.36
CA ASP A 276 -2.06 -9.09 -2.99
C ASP A 276 -1.59 -10.56 -2.89
N THR A 277 -1.53 -11.27 -4.03
CA THR A 277 -1.24 -12.71 -4.15
C THR A 277 -0.45 -13.04 -5.41
N LEU A 278 0.17 -14.23 -5.44
CA LEU A 278 0.88 -14.76 -6.62
C LEU A 278 0.11 -15.87 -7.38
N ASP A 279 -1.17 -16.05 -7.10
CA ASP A 279 -2.04 -17.09 -7.67
C ASP A 279 -2.38 -16.92 -9.16
N HIS A 280 -2.09 -15.75 -9.73
CA HIS A 280 -2.29 -15.45 -11.15
C HIS A 280 -1.08 -15.83 -12.03
N PHE A 281 0.04 -16.22 -11.41
CA PHE A 281 1.22 -16.72 -12.13
C PHE A 281 1.13 -18.23 -12.35
N ALA A 282 1.84 -18.71 -13.38
CA ALA A 282 1.98 -20.14 -13.58
C ALA A 282 2.89 -20.75 -12.51
N GLU A 283 2.68 -22.03 -12.22
CA GLU A 283 3.64 -22.78 -11.39
C GLU A 283 5.00 -22.82 -12.07
N LYS A 284 6.07 -22.71 -11.27
CA LYS A 284 7.46 -22.83 -11.75
C LYS A 284 7.83 -21.88 -12.89
N GLU A 285 7.39 -20.62 -12.79
CA GLU A 285 7.58 -19.61 -13.83
C GLU A 285 8.90 -18.83 -13.71
N PHE A 286 9.41 -18.60 -12.48
CA PHE A 286 10.50 -17.65 -12.22
C PHE A 286 11.84 -18.32 -11.89
N ASP A 287 12.92 -17.75 -12.45
CA ASP A 287 14.30 -18.14 -12.13
C ASP A 287 14.74 -17.55 -10.77
N LEU A 288 14.31 -16.32 -10.49
CA LEU A 288 14.66 -15.56 -9.30
C LEU A 288 13.46 -14.76 -8.81
N VAL A 289 13.20 -14.83 -7.51
CA VAL A 289 12.30 -13.91 -6.81
C VAL A 289 13.12 -13.10 -5.82
N LEU A 290 12.98 -11.78 -5.85
CA LEU A 290 13.61 -10.81 -4.96
C LEU A 290 12.56 -10.15 -4.07
N SER A 291 12.88 -9.88 -2.81
CA SER A 291 11.96 -9.13 -1.96
C SER A 291 12.64 -8.46 -0.76
N ASN A 292 12.13 -7.29 -0.40
CA ASN A 292 12.20 -6.75 0.96
C ASN A 292 10.78 -6.78 1.55
N PRO A 293 10.32 -7.93 2.13
CA PRO A 293 8.93 -8.10 2.48
C PRO A 293 8.48 -7.13 3.59
N PRO A 294 7.22 -6.65 3.57
CA PRO A 294 6.70 -5.84 4.66
C PRO A 294 6.62 -6.66 5.94
N PHE A 295 6.92 -6.03 7.07
CA PHE A 295 6.80 -6.62 8.41
C PHE A 295 5.75 -5.91 9.30
N HIS A 296 5.09 -4.87 8.77
CA HIS A 296 4.05 -4.12 9.47
C HIS A 296 2.73 -4.05 8.67
N LEU A 297 1.59 -4.25 9.35
CA LEU A 297 0.25 -4.01 8.81
C LEU A 297 -0.43 -2.84 9.54
N GLY A 298 -0.11 -1.61 9.13
CA GLY A 298 -0.60 -0.38 9.78
C GLY A 298 0.14 -0.07 11.08
N HIS A 299 -0.45 -0.41 12.22
CA HIS A 299 0.16 -0.21 13.56
C HIS A 299 0.67 -1.52 14.19
N GLU A 300 0.60 -2.64 13.47
CA GLU A 300 0.86 -3.98 14.00
C GLU A 300 2.08 -4.60 13.31
N ILE A 301 2.94 -5.32 14.05
CA ILE A 301 3.91 -6.26 13.45
C ILE A 301 3.13 -7.53 13.12
N ASN A 302 3.13 -7.95 11.85
CA ASN A 302 2.42 -9.15 11.44
C ASN A 302 3.28 -10.00 10.48
N ILE A 303 3.91 -11.04 11.03
CA ILE A 303 4.71 -12.03 10.29
C ILE A 303 3.85 -13.02 9.50
N GLU A 304 2.54 -13.12 9.76
CA GLU A 304 1.62 -14.05 9.08
C GLU A 304 1.53 -13.72 7.59
N VAL A 305 1.48 -12.42 7.25
CA VAL A 305 1.49 -11.95 5.84
C VAL A 305 2.77 -12.39 5.15
N THR A 306 3.91 -12.15 5.78
CA THR A 306 5.23 -12.54 5.25
C THR A 306 5.38 -14.06 5.13
N THR A 307 4.85 -14.83 6.10
CA THR A 307 4.95 -16.30 6.07
C THR A 307 4.07 -16.87 4.95
N ARG A 308 2.86 -16.31 4.75
CA ARG A 308 2.00 -16.68 3.61
C ARG A 308 2.72 -16.42 2.29
N LEU A 309 3.38 -15.27 2.17
CA LEU A 309 4.16 -14.88 0.99
C LEU A 309 5.21 -15.94 0.64
N PHE A 310 5.94 -16.50 1.62
CA PHE A 310 6.92 -17.56 1.35
C PHE A 310 6.31 -18.82 0.73
N GLY A 311 5.09 -19.17 1.14
CA GLY A 311 4.33 -20.27 0.52
C GLY A 311 3.91 -19.98 -0.91
N GLU A 312 3.58 -18.72 -1.23
CA GLU A 312 3.23 -18.31 -2.59
C GLU A 312 4.47 -18.25 -3.49
N VAL A 313 5.60 -17.71 -3.00
CA VAL A 313 6.88 -17.71 -3.70
C VAL A 313 7.34 -19.12 -4.06
N LYS A 314 7.14 -20.07 -3.13
CA LYS A 314 7.41 -21.49 -3.37
C LYS A 314 6.67 -22.01 -4.60
N GLY A 315 5.41 -21.60 -4.84
CA GLY A 315 4.59 -22.10 -5.94
C GLY A 315 5.04 -21.62 -7.32
N VAL A 316 5.62 -20.42 -7.39
CA VAL A 316 5.97 -19.77 -8.66
C VAL A 316 7.45 -19.93 -9.06
N LEU A 317 8.30 -20.43 -8.15
CA LEU A 317 9.71 -20.66 -8.43
C LEU A 317 9.96 -21.94 -9.24
N LYS A 318 10.85 -21.86 -10.23
CA LYS A 318 11.40 -23.03 -10.92
C LYS A 318 12.13 -23.96 -9.95
N ASP A 319 12.31 -25.22 -10.36
CA ASP A 319 12.96 -26.24 -9.54
C ASP A 319 14.42 -25.87 -9.17
N ASP A 320 15.13 -25.22 -10.09
CA ASP A 320 16.49 -24.68 -9.90
C ASP A 320 16.52 -23.18 -9.55
N GLY A 321 15.34 -22.56 -9.43
CA GLY A 321 15.18 -21.16 -9.07
C GLY A 321 15.53 -20.88 -7.61
N ARG A 322 15.69 -19.59 -7.29
CA ARG A 322 15.95 -19.15 -5.90
C ARG A 322 15.12 -17.95 -5.48
N PHE A 323 14.85 -17.89 -4.19
CA PHE A 323 14.30 -16.72 -3.52
C PHE A 323 15.41 -15.99 -2.76
N VAL A 324 15.59 -14.70 -3.00
CA VAL A 324 16.50 -13.85 -2.21
C VAL A 324 15.68 -12.79 -1.49
N SER A 325 15.81 -12.74 -0.16
CA SER A 325 15.10 -11.75 0.65
C SER A 325 15.97 -11.15 1.73
N VAL A 326 15.64 -9.93 2.13
CA VAL A 326 16.26 -9.24 3.27
C VAL A 326 15.26 -9.07 4.40
N SER A 327 15.73 -9.14 5.64
CA SER A 327 14.91 -8.87 6.82
C SER A 327 15.70 -8.19 7.93
N ASN A 328 14.98 -7.53 8.84
CA ASN A 328 15.53 -7.22 10.15
C ASN A 328 15.91 -8.51 10.90
N ASN A 329 17.02 -8.48 11.64
CA ASN A 329 17.56 -9.64 12.36
C ASN A 329 16.57 -10.26 13.35
N HIS A 330 15.80 -9.41 14.07
CA HIS A 330 14.85 -9.85 15.09
C HIS A 330 13.65 -10.64 14.53
N LEU A 331 13.40 -10.60 13.21
CA LEU A 331 12.29 -11.33 12.58
C LEU A 331 12.62 -12.81 12.34
N ASN A 332 13.90 -13.20 12.38
CA ASN A 332 14.36 -14.59 12.28
C ASN A 332 13.71 -15.40 11.12
N TYR A 333 13.73 -14.83 9.89
CA TYR A 333 13.08 -15.43 8.71
C TYR A 333 13.52 -16.85 8.41
N LYS A 334 14.74 -17.25 8.79
CA LYS A 334 15.27 -18.61 8.56
C LYS A 334 14.28 -19.71 8.95
N THR A 335 13.74 -19.64 10.16
CA THR A 335 12.80 -20.66 10.68
C THR A 335 11.47 -20.72 9.93
N HIS A 336 11.08 -19.63 9.26
CA HIS A 336 9.88 -19.56 8.43
C HIS A 336 10.17 -20.06 7.01
N LEU A 337 11.30 -19.68 6.45
CA LEU A 337 11.75 -20.10 5.11
C LEU A 337 12.01 -21.62 5.05
N GLU A 338 12.58 -22.22 6.09
CA GLU A 338 12.86 -23.67 6.16
C GLU A 338 11.60 -24.56 6.12
N LYS A 339 10.41 -23.96 6.29
CA LYS A 339 9.13 -24.67 6.11
C LYS A 339 8.76 -24.86 4.63
N HIS A 340 9.29 -24.01 3.75
CA HIS A 340 8.94 -23.96 2.33
C HIS A 340 10.10 -24.36 1.41
N PHE A 341 11.34 -24.19 1.88
CA PHE A 341 12.55 -24.43 1.10
C PHE A 341 13.45 -25.46 1.79
N SER A 342 14.08 -26.32 1.01
CA SER A 342 14.99 -27.36 1.50
C SER A 342 16.37 -26.82 1.87
N VAL A 343 16.80 -25.74 1.21
CA VAL A 343 18.04 -25.04 1.49
C VAL A 343 17.73 -23.57 1.79
N VAL A 344 18.16 -23.08 2.97
CA VAL A 344 18.09 -21.67 3.36
C VAL A 344 19.46 -21.24 3.88
N GLN A 345 20.12 -20.34 3.15
CA GLN A 345 21.46 -19.86 3.43
C GLN A 345 21.44 -18.37 3.78
N VAL A 346 22.26 -17.97 4.74
CA VAL A 346 22.55 -16.56 4.98
C VAL A 346 23.70 -16.17 4.07
N ILE A 347 23.44 -15.31 3.08
CA ILE A 347 24.46 -14.88 2.11
C ILE A 347 25.15 -13.58 2.54
N ALA A 348 24.49 -12.78 3.40
CA ALA A 348 25.08 -11.61 4.04
C ALA A 348 24.36 -11.30 5.36
N LYS A 349 25.09 -10.76 6.34
CA LYS A 349 24.53 -10.33 7.62
C LYS A 349 25.33 -9.17 8.21
N ASN A 350 24.63 -8.18 8.76
CA ASN A 350 25.21 -7.14 9.61
C ASN A 350 24.43 -7.04 10.94
N ASP A 351 24.70 -6.01 11.75
CA ASP A 351 24.07 -5.82 13.06
C ASP A 351 22.54 -5.68 13.00
N LYS A 352 21.99 -5.21 11.87
CA LYS A 352 20.56 -4.90 11.72
C LYS A 352 19.83 -5.86 10.79
N PHE A 353 20.47 -6.29 9.69
CA PHE A 353 19.84 -6.97 8.57
C PHE A 353 20.53 -8.29 8.24
N THR A 354 19.73 -9.24 7.76
CA THR A 354 20.20 -10.50 7.19
C THR A 354 19.61 -10.68 5.80
N VAL A 355 20.43 -11.07 4.83
CA VAL A 355 20.02 -11.48 3.48
C VAL A 355 20.05 -13.00 3.41
N TYR A 356 18.93 -13.58 3.00
CA TYR A 356 18.72 -15.01 2.85
C TYR A 356 18.63 -15.39 1.37
N GLU A 357 19.24 -16.50 1.00
CA GLU A 357 18.98 -17.22 -0.24
C GLU A 357 18.27 -18.54 0.09
N SER A 358 17.13 -18.79 -0.54
CA SER A 358 16.34 -20.01 -0.36
C SER A 358 16.16 -20.75 -1.68
N ARG A 359 16.33 -22.08 -1.67
CA ARG A 359 16.30 -22.97 -2.85
C ARG A 359 15.65 -24.31 -2.54
N GLY A 360 15.28 -25.03 -3.60
CA GLY A 360 14.77 -26.39 -3.54
C GLY A 360 13.42 -26.46 -2.82
N VAL A 361 12.38 -26.06 -3.53
CA VAL A 361 10.97 -26.07 -3.08
C VAL A 361 10.59 -27.43 -2.47
N ARG A 362 10.02 -27.42 -1.25
CA ARG A 362 9.59 -28.62 -0.50
C ARG A 362 8.15 -29.01 -0.74
#